data_AF-A0A4Q2AM10-F1
#
_entry.id   AF-A0A4Q2AM10-F1
#
_cell.length_a   1.000
_cell.length_b   1.000
_cell.length_c   1.000
_cell.angle_alpha   90.00
_cell.angle_beta   90.00
_cell.angle_gamma   90.00
#
_symmetry.space_group_name_H-M   'P 1'
#
loop_
_entity.id
_entity.type
_entity.pdbx_description
1 polymer ?
#
loop_
_entity_poly.entity_id
_entity_poly.type
_entity_poly.pdbx_seq_one_letter_code
_entity_poly.pdbx_strand_id
1 'polypeptide(L)'
;MLTLTRGAQAGVQIRPRWPARHVRVDARVLGKLQAIQAELPAQINLILTRGYEPQVSSLGFARRRFRALGIGVFRVLYPARCDELADIFGSNGHDIDGTHIDVSFGLNGRRVRMLPLGVFTPPFWQRRRVRRCASALAELHAALIRQGFQIHRNATERLQIHCDLVH
;
A
#
# COMPACT_ATOMS: atom_id res chain seq x y z
N MET A 1 -3.13 -18.85 3.57
CA MET A 1 -3.37 -17.53 4.21
C MET A 1 -2.71 -17.47 5.59
N LEU A 2 -1.80 -16.53 5.81
CA LEU A 2 -1.13 -16.26 7.08
C LEU A 2 -1.79 -15.04 7.77
N THR A 3 -1.85 -15.04 9.10
CA THR A 3 -2.29 -13.87 9.89
C THR A 3 -1.09 -13.29 10.64
N LEU A 4 -0.71 -12.06 10.30
CA LEU A 4 0.47 -11.39 10.80
C LEU A 4 0.08 -10.26 11.76
N THR A 5 0.58 -10.32 12.99
CA THR A 5 0.41 -9.25 13.98
C THR A 5 1.46 -8.17 13.78
N ARG A 6 1.24 -6.99 14.37
CA ARG A 6 2.23 -5.91 14.35
C ARG A 6 3.57 -6.41 14.92
N GLY A 7 4.65 -6.17 14.19
CA GLY A 7 5.99 -6.63 14.57
C GLY A 7 6.95 -6.66 13.39
N ALA A 8 8.01 -7.45 13.50
CA ALA A 8 8.90 -7.77 12.38
C ALA A 8 8.85 -9.28 12.11
N GLN A 9 8.84 -9.66 10.84
CA GLN A 9 8.78 -11.05 10.38
C GLN A 9 9.89 -11.27 9.34
N ALA A 10 11.01 -11.86 9.77
CA ALA A 10 12.22 -12.06 8.96
C ALA A 10 12.61 -10.80 8.17
N GLY A 11 12.81 -9.67 8.87
CA GLY A 11 13.17 -8.38 8.29
C GLY A 11 12.00 -7.53 7.81
N VAL A 12 10.88 -8.12 7.38
CA VAL A 12 9.70 -7.36 6.93
C VAL A 12 8.94 -6.80 8.13
N GLN A 13 8.71 -5.50 8.16
CA GLN A 13 7.90 -4.86 9.20
C GLN A 13 6.41 -5.04 8.91
N ILE A 14 5.64 -5.47 9.90
CA ILE A 14 4.19 -5.61 9.82
C ILE A 14 3.55 -4.45 10.58
N ARG A 15 2.84 -3.57 9.86
CA ARG A 15 2.15 -2.41 10.43
C ARG A 15 0.73 -2.30 9.90
N PRO A 16 -0.21 -3.10 10.46
CA PRO A 16 -1.61 -3.07 10.06
C PRO A 16 -2.18 -1.66 10.06
N ARG A 17 -2.94 -1.32 9.01
CA ARG A 17 -3.63 -0.03 8.91
C ARG A 17 -4.85 -0.02 9.84
N TRP A 18 -5.00 1.03 10.65
CA TRP A 18 -6.18 1.19 11.49
C TRP A 18 -7.47 1.11 10.66
N PRO A 19 -8.52 0.42 11.13
CA PRO A 19 -8.69 -0.19 12.45
C PRO A 19 -8.20 -1.65 12.57
N ALA A 20 -7.58 -2.22 11.52
CA ALA A 20 -7.10 -3.60 11.57
C ALA A 20 -5.96 -3.75 12.59
N ARG A 21 -5.94 -4.91 13.27
CA ARG A 21 -4.89 -5.29 14.25
C ARG A 21 -3.89 -6.30 13.69
N HIS A 22 -4.23 -6.89 12.55
CA HIS A 22 -3.44 -7.89 11.86
C HIS A 22 -3.52 -7.65 10.35
N VAL A 23 -2.56 -8.19 9.61
CA VAL A 23 -2.59 -8.27 8.15
C VAL A 23 -2.71 -9.74 7.77
N ARG A 24 -3.63 -10.07 6.84
CA ARG A 24 -3.71 -11.42 6.27
C ARG A 24 -3.10 -11.41 4.88
N VAL A 25 -2.24 -12.36 4.54
CA VAL A 25 -1.62 -12.47 3.21
C VAL A 25 -1.41 -13.92 2.83
N ASP A 26 -1.26 -14.18 1.54
CA ASP A 26 -0.77 -15.48 1.10
C ASP A 26 0.67 -15.74 1.59
N ALA A 27 1.01 -17.01 1.82
CA ALA A 27 2.33 -17.39 2.30
C ALA A 27 3.42 -17.08 1.26
N ARG A 28 3.12 -17.24 -0.03
CA ARG A 28 4.03 -16.90 -1.13
C ARG A 28 4.33 -15.41 -1.15
N VAL A 29 3.33 -14.57 -0.91
CA VAL A 29 3.51 -13.12 -0.79
C VAL A 29 4.51 -12.80 0.31
N LEU A 30 4.33 -13.36 1.51
CA LEU A 30 5.26 -13.10 2.61
C LEU A 30 6.68 -13.56 2.26
N GLY A 31 6.84 -14.75 1.67
CA GLY A 31 8.14 -15.26 1.24
C GLY A 31 8.82 -14.36 0.20
N LYS A 32 8.06 -13.84 -0.77
CA LYS A 32 8.57 -12.89 -1.77
C LYS A 32 8.97 -11.56 -1.14
N LEU A 33 8.18 -11.03 -0.21
CA LEU A 33 8.52 -9.81 0.53
C LEU A 33 9.79 -9.98 1.39
N GLN A 34 10.00 -11.16 1.96
CA GLN A 34 11.23 -11.49 2.70
C GLN A 34 12.45 -11.56 1.78
N ALA A 35 12.31 -12.17 0.59
CA ALA A 35 13.36 -12.17 -0.42
C ALA A 35 13.71 -10.75 -0.89
N ILE A 36 12.69 -9.91 -1.14
CA ILE A 36 12.88 -8.48 -1.44
C ILE A 36 13.66 -7.79 -0.33
N GLN A 37 13.27 -7.99 0.94
CA GLN A 37 13.94 -7.35 2.07
C GLN A 37 15.41 -7.77 2.19
N ALA A 38 15.76 -9.02 1.84
CA ALA A 38 17.13 -9.49 1.84
C ALA A 38 17.99 -8.88 0.71
N GLU A 39 17.37 -8.50 -0.42
CA GLU A 39 18.05 -7.83 -1.55
C GLU A 39 18.17 -6.30 -1.37
N LEU A 40 17.27 -5.69 -0.58
CA LEU A 40 17.23 -4.25 -0.41
C LEU A 40 18.42 -3.74 0.42
N PRO A 41 18.93 -2.53 0.13
CA PRO A 41 19.95 -1.92 0.96
C PRO A 41 19.49 -1.76 2.41
N ALA A 42 20.43 -1.85 3.36
CA ALA A 42 20.14 -1.81 4.80
C ALA A 42 19.36 -0.55 5.25
N GLN A 43 19.48 0.56 4.51
CA GLN A 43 18.72 1.77 4.76
C GLN A 43 17.22 1.65 4.42
N ILE A 44 16.81 0.69 3.59
CA ILE A 44 15.43 0.50 3.13
C ILE A 44 14.79 -0.68 3.87
N ASN A 45 13.72 -0.39 4.60
CA ASN A 45 12.93 -1.40 5.31
C ASN A 45 11.53 -1.50 4.70
N LEU A 46 11.14 -2.69 4.30
CA LEU A 46 9.83 -3.01 3.77
C LEU A 46 8.80 -3.07 4.90
N ILE A 47 7.63 -2.49 4.67
CA ILE A 47 6.55 -2.43 5.65
C ILE A 47 5.26 -2.93 5.00
N LEU A 48 4.78 -4.11 5.39
CA LEU A 48 3.49 -4.62 4.99
C LEU A 48 2.38 -3.97 5.84
N THR A 49 1.40 -3.36 5.19
CA THR A 49 0.36 -2.56 5.88
C THR A 49 -1.06 -3.05 5.70
N ARG A 50 -1.34 -3.73 4.58
CA ARG A 50 -2.64 -4.30 4.25
C ARG A 50 -2.45 -5.52 3.34
N GLY A 51 -3.43 -6.40 3.36
CA GLY A 51 -3.56 -7.57 2.51
C GLY A 51 -5.01 -8.00 2.54
N TYR A 52 -5.27 -9.30 2.58
CA TYR A 52 -6.61 -9.87 2.58
C TYR A 52 -7.55 -9.30 3.66
N GLU A 53 -8.71 -8.82 3.22
CA GLU A 53 -9.79 -8.31 4.04
C GLU A 53 -11.15 -8.86 3.53
N PRO A 54 -11.88 -9.63 4.33
CA PRO A 54 -13.17 -10.18 3.91
C PRO A 54 -14.22 -9.07 3.70
N GLN A 55 -15.03 -9.18 2.63
CA GLN A 55 -16.09 -8.22 2.29
C GLN A 55 -17.11 -8.02 3.42
N VAL A 56 -17.42 -9.07 4.18
CA VAL A 56 -18.46 -9.09 5.21
C VAL A 56 -17.82 -8.94 6.59
N SER A 57 -17.50 -7.71 6.96
CA SER A 57 -17.11 -7.35 8.33
C SER A 57 -17.89 -6.12 8.79
N SER A 58 -18.13 -5.99 10.10
CA SER A 58 -18.76 -4.78 10.69
C SER A 58 -17.99 -3.50 10.34
N LEU A 59 -16.69 -3.61 10.08
CA LEU A 59 -15.82 -2.56 9.55
C LEU A 59 -16.16 -2.14 8.11
N GLY A 60 -16.78 -3.01 7.33
CA GLY A 60 -17.20 -2.75 5.95
C GLY A 60 -18.29 -1.67 5.84
N PHE A 61 -19.25 -1.62 6.78
CA PHE A 61 -20.30 -0.60 6.75
C PHE A 61 -19.76 0.80 7.04
N ALA A 62 -18.95 0.94 8.10
CA ALA A 62 -18.30 2.21 8.42
C ALA A 62 -17.41 2.70 7.26
N ARG A 63 -16.61 1.80 6.67
CA ARG A 63 -15.77 2.11 5.50
C ARG A 63 -16.59 2.56 4.29
N ARG A 64 -17.74 1.96 4.00
CA ARG A 64 -18.63 2.39 2.91
C ARG A 64 -19.10 3.84 3.10
N ARG A 65 -19.49 4.22 4.32
CA ARG A 65 -19.90 5.62 4.60
C ARG A 65 -18.74 6.60 4.51
N PHE A 66 -17.59 6.28 5.11
CA PHE A 66 -16.39 7.12 5.00
C PHE A 66 -15.89 7.24 3.56
N ARG A 67 -16.01 6.18 2.76
CA ARG A 67 -15.69 6.18 1.33
C ARG A 67 -16.62 7.10 0.55
N ALA A 68 -17.93 7.01 0.76
CA ALA A 68 -18.89 7.90 0.10
C ALA A 68 -18.62 9.38 0.42
N LEU A 69 -18.37 9.70 1.70
CA LEU A 69 -18.00 11.05 2.12
C LEU A 69 -16.66 11.49 1.50
N GLY A 70 -15.67 10.59 1.51
CA GLY A 70 -14.36 10.82 0.91
C GLY A 70 -14.44 11.09 -0.59
N ILE A 71 -15.28 10.37 -1.33
CA ILE A 71 -15.53 10.58 -2.76
C ILE A 71 -16.13 11.98 -2.99
N GLY A 72 -17.13 12.37 -2.20
CA GLY A 72 -17.74 13.69 -2.31
C GLY A 72 -16.73 14.82 -2.09
N VAL A 73 -15.95 14.74 -1.01
CA VAL A 73 -14.89 15.71 -0.72
C VAL A 73 -13.81 15.72 -1.80
N PHE A 74 -13.41 14.55 -2.31
CA PHE A 74 -12.37 14.44 -3.33
C PHE A 74 -12.81 15.09 -4.65
N ARG A 75 -14.08 14.89 -5.06
CA ARG A 75 -14.64 15.54 -6.26
C ARG A 75 -14.59 17.06 -6.17
N VAL A 76 -14.88 17.62 -4.99
CA VAL A 76 -14.85 19.07 -4.76
C VAL A 76 -13.42 19.61 -4.76
N LEU A 77 -12.48 18.92 -4.09
CA LEU A 77 -11.09 19.37 -3.98
C LEU A 77 -10.26 19.13 -5.24
N TYR A 78 -10.60 18.09 -6.02
CA TYR A 78 -9.83 17.63 -7.17
C TYR A 78 -10.73 17.30 -8.38
N PRO A 79 -11.47 18.28 -8.92
CA PRO A 79 -12.42 18.04 -10.01
C PRO A 79 -11.75 17.46 -11.27
N ALA A 80 -10.51 17.84 -11.55
CA ALA A 80 -9.72 17.34 -12.68
C ALA A 80 -9.17 15.91 -12.52
N ARG A 81 -9.48 15.21 -11.42
CA ARG A 81 -8.99 13.86 -11.10
C ARG A 81 -10.14 12.88 -10.84
N CYS A 82 -11.32 13.18 -11.34
CA CYS A 82 -12.52 12.37 -11.10
C CYS A 82 -12.45 10.99 -11.77
N ASP A 83 -11.66 10.86 -12.83
CA ASP A 83 -11.31 9.60 -13.50
C ASP A 83 -10.56 8.64 -12.56
N GLU A 84 -9.75 9.16 -11.62
CA GLU A 84 -9.02 8.34 -10.65
C GLU A 84 -9.91 7.77 -9.53
N LEU A 85 -11.19 8.17 -9.43
CA LEU A 85 -12.06 7.75 -8.32
C LEU A 85 -12.27 6.24 -8.27
N ALA A 86 -12.38 5.61 -9.44
CA ALA A 86 -12.55 4.17 -9.55
C ALA A 86 -11.34 3.43 -8.98
N ASP A 87 -10.12 3.87 -9.29
CA ASP A 87 -8.90 3.25 -8.76
C ASP A 87 -8.70 3.56 -7.27
N ILE A 88 -8.85 4.83 -6.89
CA ILE A 88 -8.55 5.29 -5.53
C ILE A 88 -9.52 4.72 -4.51
N PHE A 89 -10.81 4.75 -4.85
CA PHE A 89 -11.83 4.35 -3.92
C PHE A 89 -12.29 2.93 -4.17
N GLY A 90 -12.16 2.37 -5.38
CA GLY A 90 -12.66 1.10 -5.93
C GLY A 90 -12.70 -0.19 -5.12
N SER A 91 -13.06 -1.28 -5.79
CA SER A 91 -12.77 -2.63 -5.33
C SER A 91 -11.31 -2.92 -5.66
N ASN A 92 -10.48 -3.06 -4.63
CA ASN A 92 -9.02 -3.02 -4.76
C ASN A 92 -8.39 -4.43 -4.65
N GLY A 93 -9.15 -5.49 -4.89
CA GLY A 93 -8.68 -6.90 -4.91
C GLY A 93 -8.29 -7.52 -3.56
N HIS A 94 -8.19 -6.71 -2.49
CA HIS A 94 -7.91 -7.18 -1.13
C HIS A 94 -8.93 -8.19 -0.59
N ASP A 95 -10.06 -8.40 -1.25
CA ASP A 95 -11.13 -9.32 -0.84
C ASP A 95 -11.10 -10.68 -1.54
N ILE A 96 -10.07 -10.96 -2.35
CA ILE A 96 -9.97 -12.16 -3.19
C ILE A 96 -9.25 -13.30 -2.42
N ASP A 97 -7.93 -13.27 -2.36
CA ASP A 97 -7.11 -14.43 -1.94
C ASP A 97 -5.85 -14.06 -1.12
N GLY A 98 -5.58 -12.76 -0.94
CA GLY A 98 -4.43 -12.26 -0.19
C GLY A 98 -3.13 -12.16 -0.97
N THR A 99 -3.18 -12.22 -2.31
CA THR A 99 -2.07 -11.82 -3.19
C THR A 99 -1.93 -10.31 -3.32
N HIS A 100 -3.05 -9.59 -3.20
CA HIS A 100 -3.14 -8.14 -3.21
C HIS A 100 -2.70 -7.54 -1.86
N ILE A 101 -1.75 -6.61 -1.90
CA ILE A 101 -1.14 -6.02 -0.69
C ILE A 101 -0.88 -4.52 -0.84
N ASP A 102 -0.92 -3.83 0.31
CA ASP A 102 -0.43 -2.45 0.42
C ASP A 102 0.90 -2.45 1.16
N VAL A 103 1.95 -1.96 0.49
CA VAL A 103 3.30 -1.88 1.05
C VAL A 103 3.68 -0.43 1.32
N SER A 104 4.51 -0.23 2.33
CA SER A 104 5.16 1.03 2.65
C SER A 104 6.64 0.74 2.88
N PHE A 105 7.45 1.77 3.02
CA PHE A 105 8.86 1.58 3.32
C PHE A 105 9.37 2.58 4.33
N GLY A 106 10.40 2.18 5.05
CA GLY A 106 11.26 3.05 5.83
C GLY A 106 12.54 3.34 5.08
N LEU A 107 13.06 4.55 5.26
CA LEU A 107 14.37 4.98 4.79
C LEU A 107 15.15 5.52 5.98
N ASN A 108 16.37 5.03 6.22
CA ASN A 108 17.22 5.41 7.35
C ASN A 108 16.48 5.31 8.70
N GLY A 109 15.80 4.18 8.93
CA GLY A 109 15.03 3.91 10.16
C GLY A 109 13.72 4.69 10.31
N ARG A 110 13.38 5.58 9.37
CA ARG A 110 12.15 6.39 9.42
C ARG A 110 11.15 5.96 8.36
N ARG A 111 9.90 5.70 8.75
CA ARG A 111 8.82 5.39 7.79
C ARG A 111 8.58 6.56 6.85
N VAL A 112 8.68 6.32 5.55
CA VAL A 112 8.35 7.29 4.51
C VAL A 112 6.84 7.29 4.32
N ARG A 113 6.22 8.46 4.55
CA ARG A 113 4.80 8.69 4.24
C ARG A 113 4.73 9.52 2.96
N MET A 114 4.52 8.88 1.81
CA MET A 114 4.34 9.58 0.53
C MET A 114 3.07 10.43 0.53
N LEU A 115 2.03 9.90 1.17
CA LEU A 115 0.70 10.49 1.25
C LEU A 115 0.34 10.79 2.71
N PRO A 116 0.85 11.87 3.32
CA PRO A 116 0.56 12.21 4.72
C PRO A 116 -0.93 12.43 4.99
N LEU A 117 -1.69 12.90 3.99
CA LEU A 117 -3.15 13.08 4.06
C LEU A 117 -3.89 11.99 3.28
N GLY A 118 -3.23 10.86 3.00
CA GLY A 118 -3.74 9.85 2.08
C GLY A 118 -3.98 10.44 0.69
N VAL A 119 -5.09 10.03 0.08
CA VAL A 119 -5.48 10.41 -1.28
C VAL A 119 -5.69 11.92 -1.44
N PHE A 120 -5.94 12.63 -0.33
CA PHE A 120 -6.09 14.09 -0.29
C PHE A 120 -4.77 14.87 -0.25
N THR A 121 -3.62 14.18 -0.26
CA THR A 121 -2.33 14.86 -0.30
C THR A 121 -2.21 15.66 -1.61
N PRO A 122 -1.93 16.98 -1.58
CA PRO A 122 -1.84 17.78 -2.79
C PRO A 122 -0.76 17.29 -3.77
N PRO A 123 -0.98 17.31 -5.10
CA PRO A 123 -0.03 16.78 -6.08
C PRO A 123 1.39 17.36 -5.99
N PHE A 124 1.53 18.64 -5.66
CA PHE A 124 2.85 19.25 -5.50
C PHE A 124 3.61 18.71 -4.28
N TRP A 125 2.91 18.33 -3.20
CA TRP A 125 3.50 17.64 -2.06
C TRP A 125 3.92 16.22 -2.42
N GLN A 126 3.08 15.51 -3.17
CA GLN A 126 3.39 14.18 -3.69
C GLN A 126 4.70 14.22 -4.50
N ARG A 127 4.76 15.10 -5.51
CA ARG A 127 5.97 15.30 -6.35
C ARG A 127 7.20 15.65 -5.52
N ARG A 128 7.08 16.59 -4.57
CA ARG A 128 8.19 16.97 -3.69
C ARG A 128 8.69 15.80 -2.85
N ARG A 129 7.80 14.96 -2.33
CA ARG A 129 8.17 13.78 -1.54
C ARG A 129 8.81 12.70 -2.40
N VAL A 130 8.26 12.42 -3.57
CA VAL A 130 8.85 11.50 -4.55
C VAL A 130 10.28 11.90 -4.86
N ARG A 131 10.54 13.17 -5.19
CA ARG A 131 11.89 13.66 -5.47
C ARG A 131 12.90 13.38 -4.34
N ARG A 132 12.47 13.45 -3.08
CA ARG A 132 13.34 13.22 -1.91
C ARG A 132 13.72 11.76 -1.69
N CYS A 133 12.99 10.82 -2.25
CA CYS A 133 13.22 9.39 -2.05
C CYS A 133 13.12 8.62 -3.36
N ALA A 134 13.40 9.28 -4.49
CA ALA A 134 13.24 8.71 -5.82
C ALA A 134 14.10 7.45 -6.03
N SER A 135 15.36 7.47 -5.59
CA SER A 135 16.25 6.30 -5.66
C SER A 135 15.68 5.11 -4.90
N ALA A 136 15.38 5.30 -3.61
CA ALA A 136 14.85 4.24 -2.76
C ALA A 136 13.51 3.70 -3.27
N LEU A 137 12.64 4.57 -3.78
CA LEU A 137 11.37 4.17 -4.37
C LEU A 137 11.58 3.37 -5.66
N ALA A 138 12.53 3.77 -6.50
CA ALA A 138 12.85 3.06 -7.74
C ALA A 138 13.43 1.67 -7.46
N GLU A 139 14.35 1.55 -6.50
CA GLU A 139 14.91 0.27 -6.06
C GLU A 139 13.83 -0.66 -5.52
N LEU A 140 12.95 -0.14 -4.67
CA LEU A 140 11.82 -0.90 -4.13
C LEU A 140 10.86 -1.37 -5.22
N HIS A 141 10.48 -0.48 -6.14
CA HIS A 141 9.62 -0.85 -7.27
C HIS A 141 10.28 -1.89 -8.17
N ALA A 142 11.58 -1.75 -8.45
CA ALA A 142 12.32 -2.72 -9.25
C ALA A 142 12.37 -4.09 -8.56
N ALA A 143 12.62 -4.14 -7.26
CA ALA A 143 12.64 -5.38 -6.50
C ALA A 143 11.26 -6.05 -6.46
N LEU A 144 10.18 -5.28 -6.27
CA LEU A 144 8.81 -5.77 -6.35
C LEU A 144 8.52 -6.40 -7.71
N ILE A 145 8.80 -5.68 -8.80
CA ILE A 145 8.57 -6.16 -10.17
C ILE A 145 9.37 -7.44 -10.46
N ARG A 146 10.67 -7.48 -10.09
CA ARG A 146 11.51 -8.68 -10.26
C ARG A 146 10.95 -9.90 -9.55
N GLN A 147 10.26 -9.70 -8.43
CA GLN A 147 9.71 -10.78 -7.62
C GLN A 147 8.25 -11.14 -8.00
N GLY A 148 7.75 -10.58 -9.10
CA GLY A 148 6.45 -10.92 -9.70
C GLY A 148 5.30 -10.00 -9.28
N PHE A 149 5.58 -8.90 -8.57
CA PHE A 149 4.53 -7.96 -8.18
C PHE A 149 4.19 -6.98 -9.31
N GLN A 150 2.92 -6.92 -9.66
CA GLN A 150 2.37 -5.88 -10.51
C GLN A 150 1.92 -4.70 -9.66
N ILE A 151 2.60 -3.56 -9.82
CA ILE A 151 2.25 -2.31 -9.13
C ILE A 151 1.13 -1.61 -9.91
N HIS A 152 0.12 -1.13 -9.20
CA HIS A 152 -1.01 -0.43 -9.79
C HIS A 152 -0.57 0.82 -10.59
N ARG A 153 -1.23 1.08 -11.72
CA ARG A 153 -0.84 2.13 -12.67
C ARG A 153 -1.23 3.54 -12.20
N ASN A 154 -2.28 3.65 -11.38
CA ASN A 154 -2.76 4.91 -10.87
C ASN A 154 -1.65 5.62 -10.06
N ALA A 155 -1.43 6.91 -10.31
CA ALA A 155 -0.34 7.66 -9.68
C ALA A 155 -0.45 7.68 -8.14
N THR A 156 -1.67 7.78 -7.59
CA THR A 156 -1.91 7.79 -6.14
C THR A 156 -1.69 6.42 -5.54
N GLU A 157 -2.22 5.36 -6.18
CA GLU A 157 -2.05 3.98 -5.72
C GLU A 157 -0.59 3.52 -5.79
N ARG A 158 0.13 3.95 -6.83
CA ARG A 158 1.58 3.70 -6.97
C ARG A 158 2.38 4.32 -5.82
N LEU A 159 1.98 5.47 -5.30
CA LEU A 159 2.60 6.08 -4.11
C LEU A 159 2.25 5.36 -2.81
N GLN A 160 1.16 4.60 -2.81
CA GLN A 160 0.80 3.68 -1.72
C GLN A 160 1.43 2.31 -1.90
N ILE A 161 2.19 2.10 -2.99
CA ILE A 161 2.81 0.82 -3.37
C ILE A 161 1.77 -0.30 -3.22
N HIS A 162 0.60 -0.05 -3.81
CA HIS A 162 -0.45 -1.03 -3.95
C HIS A 162 -0.06 -1.97 -5.09
N CYS A 163 0.11 -3.25 -4.78
CA CYS A 163 0.54 -4.24 -5.75
C CYS A 163 -0.13 -5.60 -5.53
N ASP A 164 -0.15 -6.37 -6.61
CA ASP A 164 -0.64 -7.74 -6.64
C ASP A 164 0.48 -8.68 -7.06
N LEU A 165 0.52 -9.88 -6.47
CA LEU A 165 1.45 -10.92 -6.90
C LEU A 165 0.82 -11.66 -8.08
N VAL A 166 1.34 -11.40 -9.28
CA VAL A 166 0.90 -12.06 -10.50
C VAL A 166 1.74 -13.32 -10.70
N HIS A 167 1.06 -14.44 -10.95
CA HIS A 167 1.66 -15.75 -11.17
C HIS A 167 2.43 -15.83 -12.49
#